data_AF-A0A2E0L4A0-F1
#
_entry.id   AF-A0A2E0L4A0-F1
#
_cell.length_a   1.000
_cell.length_b   1.000
_cell.length_c   1.000
_cell.angle_alpha   90.00
_cell.angle_beta   90.00
_cell.angle_gamma   90.00
#
_symmetry.space_group_name_H-M   'P 1'
#
loop_
_entity.id
_entity.type
_entity.pdbx_description
1 polymer ?
#
loop_
_entity_poly.entity_id
_entity_poly.type
_entity_poly.pdbx_seq_one_letter_code
_entity_poly.pdbx_strand_id
1 'polypeptide(L)'
;MPNQSITLEHIHDSLMALPPAGLLGMHLFQTHAAVNLFPTGIAGEQLVNAVTELVAYGERCRAALGHLSHLTPIPLTSISALEFGL
;
A
#
# COMPACT_ATOMS: atom_id res chain seq x y z
N MET A 1 22.87 19.96 18.34
CA MET A 1 21.54 19.46 17.96
C MET A 1 21.32 18.17 18.73
N PRO A 2 20.29 18.04 19.58
CA PRO A 2 20.11 16.81 20.34
C PRO A 2 19.82 15.66 19.37
N ASN A 3 20.58 14.59 19.50
CA ASN A 3 20.45 13.38 18.71
C ASN A 3 19.15 12.68 19.16
N GLN A 4 18.02 13.00 18.51
CA GLN A 4 16.77 12.28 18.76
C GLN A 4 16.96 10.83 18.31
N SER A 5 17.21 9.96 19.28
CA SER A 5 17.24 8.52 19.07
C SER A 5 15.87 8.08 18.58
N ILE A 6 15.76 7.82 17.27
CA ILE A 6 14.56 7.23 16.67
C ILE A 6 14.38 5.84 17.28
N THR A 7 13.28 5.63 18.00
CA THR A 7 12.94 4.32 18.58
C THR A 7 12.13 3.50 17.58
N LEU A 8 12.08 2.18 17.78
CA LEU A 8 11.34 1.28 16.90
C LEU A 8 9.83 1.59 16.91
N GLU A 9 9.30 2.00 18.06
CA GLU A 9 7.91 2.42 18.25
C GLU A 9 7.60 3.68 17.43
N HIS A 10 8.52 4.66 17.37
CA HIS A 10 8.35 5.83 16.52
C HIS A 10 8.28 5.48 15.04
N ILE A 11 9.08 4.51 14.59
CA ILE A 11 9.06 4.04 13.19
C ILE A 11 7.75 3.31 12.91
N HIS A 12 7.36 2.39 13.80
CA HIS A 12 6.11 1.66 13.69
C HIS A 12 4.89 2.60 13.62
N ASP A 13 4.79 3.55 14.55
CA ASP A 13 3.67 4.48 14.62
C ASP A 13 3.65 5.42 13.40
N SER A 14 4.83 5.83 12.92
CA SER A 14 4.94 6.62 11.68
C SER A 14 4.48 5.83 10.46
N LEU A 15 4.79 4.53 10.37
CA LEU A 15 4.34 3.66 9.29
C LEU A 15 2.85 3.36 9.37
N MET A 16 2.29 3.19 10.58
CA MET A 16 0.85 2.99 10.80
C MET A 16 0.02 4.25 10.57
N ALA A 17 0.61 5.43 10.76
CA ALA A 17 -0.04 6.71 10.47
C ALA A 17 -0.08 7.06 8.98
N LEU A 18 0.62 6.31 8.12
CA LEU A 18 0.55 6.53 6.68
C LEU A 18 -0.86 6.21 6.17
N PRO A 19 -1.52 7.14 5.46
CA PRO A 19 -2.83 6.86 4.90
C PRO A 19 -2.73 5.70 3.89
N PRO A 20 -3.78 4.88 3.77
CA PRO A 20 -3.85 3.89 2.69
C PRO A 20 -3.61 4.57 1.34
N ALA A 21 -2.95 3.87 0.42
CA ALA A 21 -2.73 4.40 -0.92
C ALA A 21 -4.10 4.65 -1.58
N GLY A 22 -4.43 5.91 -1.82
CA GLY A 22 -5.70 6.34 -2.42
C GLY A 22 -5.75 6.08 -3.93
N LEU A 23 -5.49 4.83 -4.34
CA LEU A 23 -5.41 4.44 -5.74
C LEU A 23 -6.83 4.24 -6.30
N LEU A 24 -7.08 4.70 -7.52
CA LEU A 24 -8.34 4.54 -8.23
C LEU A 24 -8.76 3.07 -8.29
N GLY A 25 -7.81 2.16 -8.52
CA GLY A 25 -8.09 0.72 -8.51
C GLY A 25 -8.62 0.21 -7.17
N MET A 26 -8.10 0.73 -6.05
CA MET A 26 -8.58 0.36 -4.71
C MET A 26 -9.97 0.94 -4.45
N HIS A 27 -10.22 2.17 -4.87
CA HIS A 27 -11.56 2.77 -4.78
C HIS A 27 -12.58 1.99 -5.62
N LEU A 28 -12.26 1.69 -6.87
CA LEU A 28 -13.13 0.89 -7.75
C LEU A 28 -13.39 -0.49 -7.14
N PHE A 29 -12.38 -1.14 -6.58
CA PHE A 29 -12.54 -2.41 -5.88
C PHE A 29 -13.48 -2.27 -4.67
N GLN A 30 -13.26 -1.31 -3.77
CA GLN A 30 -14.13 -1.11 -2.60
C GLN A 30 -15.59 -0.83 -2.99
N THR A 31 -15.81 -0.06 -4.05
CA THR A 31 -17.16 0.31 -4.49
C THR A 31 -17.89 -0.84 -5.21
N HIS A 32 -17.18 -1.73 -5.90
CA HIS A 32 -17.82 -2.73 -6.78
C HIS A 32 -17.59 -4.19 -6.35
N ALA A 33 -16.56 -4.50 -5.56
CA ALA A 33 -16.26 -5.86 -5.11
C ALA A 33 -17.32 -6.41 -4.13
N ALA A 34 -18.03 -5.53 -3.42
CA ALA A 34 -19.16 -5.93 -2.58
C ALA A 34 -20.36 -6.48 -3.40
N VAL A 35 -20.38 -6.25 -4.72
CA VAL A 35 -21.53 -6.55 -5.58
C VAL A 35 -21.28 -7.77 -6.46
N ASN A 36 -20.08 -7.94 -7.04
CA ASN A 36 -19.72 -9.10 -7.87
C ASN A 36 -18.18 -9.27 -8.01
N LEU A 37 -17.72 -10.52 -8.16
CA LEU A 37 -16.32 -10.88 -8.48
C LEU A 37 -15.80 -10.20 -9.76
N PHE A 38 -16.70 -9.90 -10.69
CA PHE A 38 -16.42 -9.12 -11.89
C PHE A 38 -17.26 -7.85 -11.84
N PRO A 39 -16.66 -6.70 -11.51
CA PRO A 39 -17.41 -5.47 -11.35
C PRO A 39 -18.00 -5.02 -12.70
N THR A 40 -19.33 -4.93 -12.75
CA THR A 40 -20.07 -4.43 -13.92
C THR A 40 -20.38 -2.95 -13.74
N GLY A 41 -20.36 -2.17 -14.82
CA GLY A 41 -20.71 -0.74 -14.79
C GLY A 41 -19.51 0.21 -14.66
N ILE A 42 -18.28 -0.30 -14.70
CA ILE A 42 -17.07 0.52 -14.78
C ILE A 42 -16.76 0.83 -16.25
N ALA A 43 -16.53 2.10 -16.58
CA ALA A 43 -16.12 2.47 -17.93
C ALA A 43 -14.73 1.88 -18.26
N GLY A 44 -14.52 1.39 -19.47
CA GLY A 44 -13.25 0.77 -19.87
C GLY A 44 -12.03 1.68 -19.66
N GLU A 45 -12.20 2.98 -19.87
CA GLU A 45 -11.16 3.98 -19.60
C GLU A 45 -10.77 4.04 -18.11
N GLN A 46 -11.76 3.95 -17.21
CA GLN A 46 -11.50 3.93 -15.77
C GLN A 46 -10.74 2.67 -15.34
N LEU A 47 -11.05 1.52 -15.95
CA LEU A 47 -10.29 0.29 -15.73
C LEU A 47 -8.84 0.41 -16.19
N VAL A 48 -8.61 0.96 -17.39
CA VAL A 48 -7.26 1.18 -17.92
C VAL A 48 -6.47 2.11 -17.01
N ASN A 49 -7.07 3.21 -16.56
CA ASN A 49 -6.44 4.16 -15.65
C ASN A 49 -6.11 3.51 -14.30
N ALA A 50 -7.04 2.74 -13.74
CA ALA A 50 -6.84 2.03 -12.49
C ALA A 50 -5.69 1.00 -12.57
N VAL A 51 -5.65 0.20 -13.63
CA VAL A 51 -4.57 -0.77 -13.85
C VAL A 51 -3.23 -0.07 -14.03
N THR A 52 -3.19 0.99 -14.85
CA THR A 52 -1.99 1.79 -15.10
C THR A 52 -1.45 2.38 -13.79
N GLU A 53 -2.33 2.90 -12.95
CA GLU A 53 -1.98 3.47 -11.66
C GLU A 53 -1.43 2.41 -10.69
N LEU A 54 -2.06 1.23 -10.60
CA LEU A 54 -1.61 0.13 -9.77
C LEU A 54 -0.21 -0.35 -10.18
N VAL A 55 0.05 -0.50 -11.48
CA VAL A 55 1.37 -0.88 -12.00
C VAL A 55 2.41 0.18 -11.65
N ALA A 56 2.09 1.46 -11.90
CA ALA A 56 3.00 2.56 -11.58
C ALA A 56 3.30 2.65 -10.07
N TYR A 57 2.31 2.39 -9.21
CA TYR A 57 2.49 2.35 -7.77
C TYR A 57 3.38 1.16 -7.35
N GLY A 58 3.14 -0.03 -7.92
CA GLY A 58 3.97 -1.22 -7.68
C GLY A 58 5.45 -0.99 -8.04
N GLU A 59 5.72 -0.31 -9.15
CA GLU A 59 7.09 0.06 -9.53
C GLU A 59 7.74 1.03 -8.54
N ARG A 60 6.99 2.02 -8.02
CA ARG A 60 7.50 2.91 -6.96
C ARG A 60 7.81 2.15 -5.68
N CYS A 61 6.94 1.21 -5.28
CA CYS A 61 7.18 0.35 -4.12
C CYS A 61 8.42 -0.51 -4.32
N ARG A 62 8.60 -1.10 -5.51
CA ARG A 62 9.77 -1.91 -5.86
C ARG A 62 11.06 -1.09 -5.80
N ALA A 63 11.05 0.14 -6.32
CA ALA A 63 12.20 1.04 -6.24
C ALA A 63 12.53 1.41 -4.78
N ALA A 64 11.50 1.74 -3.99
CA ALA A 64 11.67 2.04 -2.56
C ALA A 64 12.22 0.83 -1.78
N LEU A 65 11.69 -0.38 -2.02
CA LEU A 65 12.22 -1.63 -1.48
C LEU A 65 13.69 -1.84 -1.83
N GLY A 66 14.09 -1.51 -3.07
CA GLY A 66 15.50 -1.53 -3.48
C GLY A 66 16.36 -0.64 -2.60
N HIS A 67 15.93 0.60 -2.33
CA HIS A 67 16.64 1.51 -1.43
C HIS A 67 16.67 1.02 0.02
N LEU A 68 15.59 0.40 0.49
CA LEU A 68 15.48 -0.14 1.85
C LEU A 68 16.26 -1.46 2.03
N SER A 69 16.51 -2.23 0.96
CA SER A 69 17.22 -3.52 1.03
C SER A 69 18.66 -3.41 1.53
N HIS A 70 19.24 -2.21 1.45
CA HIS A 70 20.57 -1.90 1.97
C HIS A 70 20.58 -1.52 3.45
N LEU A 71 19.40 -1.37 4.07
CA LEU A 71 19.27 -1.15 5.51
C LEU A 71 19.22 -2.50 6.24
N THR A 72 19.81 -2.56 7.44
CA THR A 72 19.65 -3.73 8.31
C THR A 72 18.15 -3.95 8.56
N PRO A 73 17.61 -5.16 8.33
CA PRO A 73 16.20 -5.43 8.55
C PRO A 73 15.79 -5.04 9.96
N ILE A 74 14.85 -4.11 10.10
CA ILE A 74 14.18 -3.87 11.37
C ILE A 74 13.19 -5.02 11.52
N PRO A 75 13.35 -5.92 12.50
CA PRO A 75 12.41 -7.00 12.70
C PRO A 75 11.07 -6.40 13.10
N LEU A 76 10.14 -6.33 12.15
CA LEU A 76 8.75 -5.99 12.42
C LEU A 76 8.11 -7.23 13.05
N THR A 77 8.23 -7.35 14.38
CA THR A 77 7.74 -8.50 15.16
C THR A 77 6.22 -8.55 15.26
N SER A 78 5.51 -7.54 14.76
CA SER A 78 4.06 -7.44 14.81
C SER A 78 3.50 -6.73 13.58
N ILE A 79 3.67 -7.30 12.39
CA ILE A 79 2.78 -6.94 11.28
C ILE A 79 1.56 -7.85 11.42
N SER A 80 0.47 -7.35 12.00
CA SER A 80 -0.84 -7.92 11.71
C SER A 80 -1.16 -7.54 10.27
N ALA A 81 -0.64 -8.32 9.33
CA ALA A 81 -1.13 -8.30 7.97
C ALA A 81 -2.60 -8.71 8.08
N LEU A 82 -3.50 -7.74 7.92
CA LEU A 82 -4.90 -8.02 7.64
C LEU A 82 -4.88 -8.70 6.26
N GLU A 83 -4.65 -10.02 6.27
CA GLU A 83 -4.86 -10.88 5.14
C GLU A 83 -6.25 -10.55 4.61
N PHE A 84 -6.30 -9.99 3.40
CA PHE A 84 -7.52 -9.99 2.61
C PHE A 84 -7.80 -11.45 2.22
N GLY A 85 -8.31 -12.21 3.19
CA GLY A 85 -8.60 -13.63 3.12
C GLY A 85 -10.06 -13.91 3.46
N LEU A 86 -10.83 -14.14 2.40
CA LEU A 86 -12.22 -14.64 2.29
C LEU A 86 -13.36 -13.62 2.51
#